data_AF-A0A182VTM8-F1
#
_entry.id   AF-A0A182VTM8-F1
#
_cell.length_a   1.000
_cell.length_b   1.000
_cell.length_c   1.000
_cell.angle_alpha   90.00
_cell.angle_beta   90.00
_cell.angle_gamma   90.00
#
_symmetry.space_group_name_H-M   'P 1'
#
loop_
_entity.id
_entity.type
_entity.pdbx_description
1 polymer ?
#
loop_
_entity_poly.entity_id
_entity_poly.type
_entity_poly.pdbx_seq_one_letter_code
_entity_poly.pdbx_strand_id
1 'polypeptide(L)'
;VAWVRVDTQTILSIHHNVITQNPRISLTYNDHRSWYLHIREVEESDRGWYMCQVNTDPMRSRKGYLQVVVPPAIIESMTSNDMVVREGTNVTLNCKAKGFPEPYVMWRREDGDEMAIGGENVPPMLSIPNQLEGAYVGQDVVLECHTEAYPASINYWTTERGDMIISGKRQ
;
A
#
# COMPACT_ATOMS: atom_id res chain seq x y z
N VAL A 1 -32.65 7.75 -21.06
CA VAL A 1 -31.65 7.76 -19.98
C VAL A 1 -30.83 9.02 -20.10
N ALA A 2 -30.57 9.72 -19.00
CA ALA A 2 -29.72 10.90 -18.96
C ALA A 2 -28.55 10.66 -17.99
N TRP A 3 -27.38 11.19 -18.32
CA TRP A 3 -26.21 11.19 -17.45
C TRP A 3 -25.99 12.59 -16.90
N VAL A 4 -25.81 12.68 -15.59
CA VAL A 4 -25.62 13.94 -14.87
C VAL A 4 -24.42 13.81 -13.94
N ARG A 5 -23.56 14.82 -13.96
CA ARG A 5 -22.48 14.98 -12.99
C ARG A 5 -23.05 15.67 -11.75
N VAL A 6 -22.98 15.00 -10.59
CA VAL A 6 -23.78 15.34 -9.40
C VAL A 6 -23.23 16.56 -8.66
N ASP A 7 -21.90 16.65 -8.52
CA ASP A 7 -21.19 17.74 -7.85
C ASP A 7 -21.45 19.10 -8.53
N THR A 8 -21.47 19.12 -9.86
CA THR A 8 -21.67 20.34 -10.64
C THR A 8 -23.10 20.50 -11.17
N GLN A 9 -23.99 19.55 -10.89
CA GLN A 9 -25.34 19.46 -11.46
C GLN A 9 -25.38 19.58 -13.00
N THR A 10 -24.29 19.20 -13.67
CA THR A 10 -24.15 19.37 -15.12
C THR A 10 -24.73 18.18 -15.86
N ILE A 11 -25.62 18.44 -16.80
CA ILE A 11 -26.16 17.43 -17.70
C ILE A 11 -25.08 17.07 -18.72
N LEU A 12 -24.63 15.82 -18.70
CA LEU A 12 -23.61 15.31 -19.62
C LEU A 12 -24.27 14.87 -20.92
N SER A 13 -25.38 14.14 -20.82
CA SER A 13 -26.10 13.64 -21.98
C SER A 13 -27.57 13.35 -21.68
N ILE A 14 -28.37 13.37 -22.74
CA ILE A 14 -29.79 12.98 -22.71
C ILE A 14 -30.02 12.04 -23.90
N HIS A 15 -30.44 10.82 -23.59
CA HIS A 15 -30.67 9.77 -24.58
C HIS A 15 -29.40 9.53 -25.42
N HIS A 16 -29.46 9.61 -26.75
CA HIS A 16 -28.30 9.44 -27.63
C HIS A 16 -27.46 10.71 -27.81
N ASN A 17 -27.90 11.85 -27.26
CA ASN A 17 -27.25 13.14 -27.47
C ASN A 17 -26.33 13.51 -26.31
N VAL A 18 -25.06 13.77 -26.62
CA VAL A 18 -24.12 14.39 -25.69
C VAL A 18 -24.41 15.90 -25.65
N ILE A 19 -24.67 16.43 -24.45
CA ILE A 19 -25.03 17.84 -24.23
C ILE A 19 -23.83 18.64 -23.75
N THR A 20 -22.92 18.02 -22.99
CA THR A 20 -21.69 18.66 -22.53
C THR A 20 -20.77 19.03 -23.69
N GLN A 21 -20.05 20.14 -23.54
CA GLN A 21 -19.03 20.57 -24.50
C GLN A 21 -17.70 19.81 -24.34
N ASN A 22 -17.57 18.95 -23.34
CA ASN A 22 -16.35 18.20 -23.11
C ASN A 22 -16.17 17.11 -24.19
N PRO A 23 -15.15 17.21 -25.07
CA PRO A 23 -14.94 16.27 -26.18
C PRO A 23 -14.51 14.87 -25.70
N ARG A 24 -14.09 14.74 -24.44
CA ARG A 24 -13.70 13.47 -23.82
C ARG A 24 -14.91 12.58 -23.51
N ILE A 25 -16.12 13.14 -23.50
CA ILE A 25 -17.35 12.44 -23.15
C ILE A 25 -18.02 11.85 -24.39
N SER A 26 -18.30 10.55 -24.35
CA SER A 26 -19.07 9.86 -25.40
C SER A 26 -20.03 8.82 -24.80
N LEU A 27 -20.96 8.34 -25.62
CA LEU A 27 -21.99 7.38 -25.22
C LEU A 27 -22.01 6.17 -26.13
N THR A 28 -22.23 4.98 -25.55
CA THR A 28 -22.67 3.80 -26.30
C THR A 28 -23.86 3.16 -25.60
N TYR A 29 -24.63 2.36 -26.34
CA TYR A 29 -25.82 1.69 -25.81
C TYR A 29 -26.07 0.38 -26.55
N ASN A 30 -26.70 -0.57 -25.86
CA ASN A 30 -27.07 -1.88 -26.43
C ASN A 30 -28.59 -2.08 -26.29
N ASP A 31 -29.30 -2.25 -27.42
CA ASP A 31 -30.70 -2.66 -27.53
C ASP A 31 -31.62 -2.10 -26.42
N HIS A 32 -31.46 -0.81 -26.11
CA HIS A 32 -32.17 -0.04 -25.08
C HIS A 32 -32.06 -0.54 -23.62
N ARG A 33 -31.30 -1.60 -23.33
CA ARG A 33 -31.15 -2.17 -21.97
C ARG A 33 -29.98 -1.57 -21.20
N SER A 34 -28.88 -1.28 -21.88
CA SER A 34 -27.66 -0.80 -21.25
C SER A 34 -27.20 0.49 -21.90
N TRP A 35 -26.82 1.46 -21.07
CA TRP A 35 -26.32 2.78 -21.46
C TRP A 35 -24.97 2.98 -20.81
N TYR A 36 -23.96 3.33 -21.59
CA TYR A 36 -22.59 3.47 -21.15
C TYR A 36 -22.12 4.90 -21.39
N LEU A 37 -21.59 5.53 -20.34
CA LEU A 37 -20.88 6.79 -20.41
C LEU A 37 -19.39 6.52 -20.49
N HIS A 38 -18.74 7.05 -21.51
CA HIS A 38 -17.30 6.93 -21.71
C HIS A 38 -16.66 8.28 -21.47
N ILE A 39 -15.59 8.29 -20.66
CA ILE A 39 -14.74 9.45 -20.39
C ILE A 39 -13.34 9.05 -20.86
N ARG A 40 -12.87 9.63 -21.96
CA ARG A 40 -11.51 9.44 -22.47
C ARG A 40 -10.54 10.33 -21.70
N GLU A 41 -9.27 9.93 -21.64
CA GLU A 41 -8.20 10.75 -21.05
C GLU A 41 -8.64 11.32 -19.68
N VAL A 42 -8.95 10.42 -18.75
CA VAL A 42 -9.51 10.78 -17.44
C VAL A 42 -8.52 11.64 -16.67
N GLU A 43 -9.01 12.74 -16.11
CA GLU A 43 -8.24 13.69 -15.32
C GLU A 43 -8.65 13.60 -13.84
N GLU A 44 -7.81 14.08 -12.93
CA GLU A 44 -8.14 14.13 -11.50
C GLU A 44 -9.44 14.91 -11.21
N SER A 45 -9.73 15.92 -12.03
CA SER A 45 -10.93 16.75 -11.97
C SER A 45 -12.21 15.99 -12.33
N ASP A 46 -12.13 14.83 -12.97
CA ASP A 46 -13.30 13.99 -13.29
C ASP A 46 -13.77 13.16 -12.10
N ARG A 47 -12.97 13.06 -11.03
CA ARG A 47 -13.32 12.36 -9.79
C ARG A 47 -14.62 12.90 -9.23
N GLY A 48 -15.56 12.01 -8.92
CA GLY A 48 -16.82 12.42 -8.30
C GLY A 48 -17.98 11.50 -8.56
N TRP A 49 -19.16 11.99 -8.20
CA TRP A 49 -20.42 11.25 -8.34
C TRP A 49 -21.05 11.51 -9.71
N TYR A 50 -21.34 10.43 -10.42
CA TYR A 50 -22.09 10.43 -11.67
C TYR A 50 -23.44 9.76 -11.44
N MET A 51 -24.48 10.27 -12.08
CA MET A 51 -25.85 9.79 -11.93
C MET A 51 -26.45 9.42 -13.28
N CYS A 52 -27.03 8.23 -13.33
CA CYS A 52 -27.87 7.77 -14.43
C CYS A 52 -29.33 7.97 -14.03
N GLN A 53 -30.10 8.64 -14.89
CA GLN A 53 -31.49 9.05 -14.63
C GLN A 53 -32.42 8.57 -15.75
N VAL A 54 -33.60 8.08 -15.36
CA VAL A 54 -34.65 7.62 -16.28
C VAL A 54 -35.89 8.47 -16.06
N ASN A 55 -36.49 8.93 -17.15
CA ASN A 55 -37.65 9.83 -17.19
C ASN A 55 -38.98 9.12 -16.86
N THR A 56 -39.02 8.35 -15.77
CA THR A 56 -40.26 7.78 -15.23
C THR A 56 -41.00 8.78 -14.36
N ASP A 57 -42.25 8.50 -14.02
CA ASP A 57 -43.01 9.24 -13.02
C ASP A 57 -43.40 8.30 -11.85
N PRO A 58 -42.83 8.46 -10.64
CA PRO A 58 -41.77 9.40 -10.28
C PRO A 58 -40.42 9.05 -10.93
N MET A 59 -39.55 10.05 -11.05
CA MET A 59 -38.23 9.91 -11.68
C MET A 59 -37.34 8.93 -10.92
N ARG A 60 -36.70 8.00 -11.64
CA ARG A 60 -35.76 7.03 -11.07
C ARG A 60 -34.33 7.37 -11.42
N SER A 61 -33.41 7.23 -10.46
CA SER A 61 -31.99 7.44 -10.67
C SER A 61 -31.11 6.51 -9.84
N ARG A 62 -29.87 6.32 -10.29
CA ARG A 62 -28.80 5.62 -9.58
C ARG A 62 -27.50 6.40 -9.69
N LYS A 63 -26.72 6.43 -8.60
CA LYS A 63 -25.43 7.13 -8.53
C LYS A 63 -24.28 6.13 -8.48
N GLY A 64 -23.17 6.47 -9.11
CA GLY A 64 -21.89 5.77 -9.01
C GLY A 64 -20.76 6.77 -8.76
N TYR A 65 -19.71 6.35 -8.07
CA TYR A 65 -18.54 7.20 -7.78
C TYR A 65 -17.37 6.80 -8.68
N LEU A 66 -16.80 7.76 -9.38
CA LEU A 66 -15.57 7.60 -10.14
C LEU A 66 -14.39 8.04 -9.27
N GLN A 67 -13.56 7.07 -8.87
CA GLN A 67 -12.30 7.33 -8.20
C GLN A 67 -11.17 7.39 -9.23
N VAL A 68 -10.47 8.52 -9.29
CA VAL A 68 -9.27 8.70 -10.13
C VAL A 68 -8.04 8.53 -9.26
N VAL A 69 -7.14 7.64 -9.66
CA VAL A 69 -5.85 7.38 -9.00
C VAL A 69 -4.71 7.97 -9.82
N VAL A 70 -3.67 8.44 -9.13
CA VAL A 70 -2.52 9.12 -9.74
C VAL A 70 -1.26 8.38 -9.30
N PRO A 71 -0.42 7.92 -10.26
CA PRO A 71 0.79 7.19 -9.93
C PRO A 71 1.76 8.05 -9.10
N PRO A 72 2.55 7.43 -8.21
CA PRO A 72 3.52 8.15 -7.40
C PRO A 72 4.64 8.73 -8.27
N ALA A 73 5.01 9.98 -8.01
CA ALA A 73 6.14 10.65 -8.64
C ALA A 73 6.94 11.43 -7.59
N ILE A 74 8.26 11.34 -7.64
CA ILE A 74 9.15 12.07 -6.73
C ILE A 74 9.15 13.56 -7.09
N ILE A 75 9.07 14.42 -6.08
CA ILE A 75 9.17 15.87 -6.22
C ILE A 75 10.64 16.24 -6.02
N GLU A 76 11.38 16.37 -7.11
CA GLU A 76 12.83 16.63 -7.10
C GLU A 76 13.20 17.89 -6.31
N SER A 77 12.42 18.98 -6.45
CA SER A 77 12.68 20.24 -5.75
C SER A 77 12.57 20.17 -4.22
N MET A 78 11.91 19.13 -3.69
CA MET A 78 11.74 18.91 -2.26
C MET A 78 12.50 17.68 -1.76
N THR A 79 13.15 16.93 -2.64
CA THR A 79 13.88 15.71 -2.32
C THR A 79 15.38 16.03 -2.21
N SER A 80 16.06 15.45 -1.24
CA SER A 80 17.50 15.62 -1.06
C SER A 80 18.24 15.06 -2.28
N ASN A 81 19.21 15.83 -2.79
CA ASN A 81 20.19 15.36 -3.77
C ASN A 81 21.38 14.72 -3.03
N ASP A 82 22.50 14.54 -3.74
CA ASP A 82 23.74 14.06 -3.14
C ASP A 82 24.24 15.01 -2.05
N MET A 83 24.48 14.44 -0.86
CA MET A 83 24.90 15.17 0.34
C MET A 83 26.31 14.72 0.76
N VAL A 84 27.18 15.67 1.06
CA VAL A 84 28.50 15.41 1.65
C VAL A 84 28.52 15.97 3.06
N VAL A 85 28.72 15.10 4.04
CA VAL A 85 28.70 15.45 5.47
C VAL A 85 29.97 15.01 6.17
N ARG A 86 30.34 15.70 7.24
CA ARG A 86 31.50 15.33 8.06
C ARG A 86 31.10 14.25 9.06
N GLU A 87 32.02 13.35 9.35
CA GLU A 87 31.84 12.34 10.39
C GLU A 87 31.47 12.98 11.74
N GLY A 88 30.53 12.36 12.46
CA GLY A 88 30.02 12.87 13.73
C GLY A 88 29.00 14.00 13.62
N THR A 89 28.63 14.44 12.41
CA THR A 89 27.56 15.43 12.20
C THR A 89 26.24 14.78 11.81
N ASN A 90 25.12 15.40 12.20
CA ASN A 90 23.79 14.90 11.88
C ASN A 90 23.40 15.26 10.44
N VAL A 91 22.74 14.33 9.75
CA VAL A 91 22.20 14.52 8.41
C VAL A 91 20.73 14.09 8.37
N THR A 92 19.94 14.75 7.52
CA THR A 92 18.55 14.38 7.27
C THR A 92 18.35 14.24 5.77
N LEU A 93 18.00 13.03 5.33
CA LEU A 93 17.60 12.75 3.97
C LEU A 93 16.09 12.93 3.85
N ASN A 94 15.66 13.82 2.97
CA ASN A 94 14.25 14.09 2.72
C ASN A 94 13.84 13.53 1.37
N CYS A 95 12.71 12.84 1.30
CA CYS A 95 12.13 12.37 0.05
C CYS A 95 10.63 12.67 0.07
N LYS A 96 10.18 13.43 -0.91
CA LYS A 96 8.77 13.80 -1.04
C LYS A 96 8.22 13.32 -2.35
N ALA A 97 7.16 12.53 -2.30
CA ALA A 97 6.44 12.04 -3.46
C ALA A 97 5.03 12.63 -3.51
N LYS A 98 4.52 12.83 -4.73
CA LYS A 98 3.13 13.18 -5.01
C LYS A 98 2.43 11.97 -5.64
N GLY A 99 1.13 11.83 -5.40
CA GLY A 99 0.32 10.75 -5.95
C GLY A 99 -1.03 10.69 -5.24
N PHE A 100 -1.95 9.88 -5.77
CA PHE A 100 -3.23 9.61 -5.12
C PHE A 100 -3.60 8.12 -5.25
N PRO A 101 -3.84 7.40 -4.14
CA PRO A 101 -3.75 7.85 -2.74
C PRO A 101 -2.34 8.33 -2.37
N GLU A 102 -2.23 9.03 -1.23
CA GLU A 102 -0.94 9.59 -0.79
C GLU A 102 0.13 8.47 -0.70
N PRO A 103 1.28 8.64 -1.37
CA PRO A 103 2.28 7.57 -1.45
C PRO A 103 3.05 7.41 -0.14
N TYR A 104 3.38 6.16 0.18
CA TYR A 104 4.27 5.83 1.30
C TYR A 104 5.74 5.89 0.85
N VAL A 105 6.57 6.59 1.63
CA VAL A 105 8.01 6.72 1.35
C VAL A 105 8.77 5.81 2.30
N MET A 106 9.62 4.95 1.72
CA MET A 106 10.51 4.07 2.47
C MET A 106 11.95 4.22 2.00
N TRP A 107 12.87 4.13 2.95
CA TRP A 107 14.30 4.26 2.71
C TRP A 107 14.96 2.89 2.80
N ARG A 108 15.93 2.65 1.93
CA ARG A 108 16.77 1.46 1.92
C ARG A 108 18.17 1.84 1.47
N ARG A 109 19.18 1.11 1.94
CA ARG A 109 20.53 1.21 1.38
C ARG A 109 20.62 0.36 0.11
N GLU A 110 21.49 0.77 -0.81
CA GLU A 110 21.69 0.06 -2.08
C GLU A 110 22.45 -1.26 -1.90
N ASP A 111 23.36 -1.32 -0.92
CA ASP A 111 24.12 -2.51 -0.53
C ASP A 111 23.28 -3.57 0.22
N GLY A 112 22.04 -3.22 0.60
CA GLY A 112 21.16 -4.10 1.37
C GLY A 112 21.45 -4.12 2.87
N ASP A 113 22.41 -3.32 3.35
CA ASP A 113 22.67 -3.18 4.78
C ASP A 113 21.51 -2.46 5.47
N GLU A 114 21.34 -2.75 6.77
CA GLU A 114 20.36 -2.06 7.59
C GLU A 114 20.74 -0.58 7.75
N MET A 115 19.73 0.28 7.69
CA MET A 115 19.86 1.67 8.13
C MET A 115 19.74 1.69 9.65
N ALA A 116 20.68 2.35 10.33
CA ALA A 116 20.56 2.58 11.77
C ALA A 116 19.36 3.48 12.06
N ILE A 117 18.19 2.89 12.35
CA ILE A 117 16.99 3.62 12.79
C ILE A 117 17.17 3.95 14.27
N GLY A 118 17.42 5.21 14.59
CA GLY A 118 17.25 5.73 15.95
C GLY A 118 18.33 5.40 16.98
N GLY A 119 19.46 4.78 16.62
CA GLY A 119 20.61 4.62 17.53
C GLY A 119 20.30 3.90 18.86
N GLU A 120 19.27 3.07 18.93
CA GLU A 120 18.88 2.34 20.14
C GLU A 120 19.24 0.85 20.05
N ASN A 121 19.78 0.33 21.17
CA ASN A 121 19.96 -1.10 21.39
C ASN A 121 18.60 -1.79 21.32
N VAL A 122 18.45 -2.76 20.41
CA VAL A 122 17.25 -3.59 20.33
C VAL A 122 17.38 -4.67 21.39
N PRO A 123 16.55 -4.67 22.46
CA PRO A 123 16.58 -5.76 23.43
C PRO A 123 16.25 -7.08 22.73
N PRO A 124 16.85 -8.21 23.14
CA PRO A 124 16.63 -9.48 22.46
C PRO A 124 15.15 -9.86 22.50
N MET A 125 14.52 -9.83 21.33
CA MET A 125 13.19 -10.36 21.11
C MET A 125 13.30 -11.81 20.68
N LEU A 126 12.52 -12.69 21.31
CA LEU A 126 12.55 -14.13 21.07
C LEU A 126 11.20 -14.57 20.49
N SER A 127 11.23 -15.27 19.36
CA SER A 127 10.04 -15.87 18.75
C SER A 127 10.25 -17.38 18.55
N ILE A 128 9.22 -18.14 18.87
CA ILE A 128 9.19 -19.61 18.72
C ILE A 128 8.04 -19.91 17.75
N PRO A 129 8.32 -20.46 16.55
CA PRO A 129 7.29 -20.72 15.56
C PRO A 129 6.26 -21.75 16.05
N ASN A 130 6.74 -22.79 16.75
CA ASN A 130 5.91 -23.86 17.30
C ASN A 130 6.27 -24.13 18.77
N GLN A 131 5.35 -23.82 19.68
CA GLN A 131 5.57 -23.98 21.13
C GLN A 131 5.36 -25.42 21.63
N LEU A 132 4.72 -26.28 20.84
CA LEU A 132 4.43 -27.67 21.19
C LEU A 132 4.75 -28.58 20.00
N GLU A 133 5.83 -29.35 20.12
CA GLU A 133 6.25 -30.34 19.14
C GLU A 133 6.03 -31.75 19.70
N GLY A 134 5.15 -32.52 19.07
CA GLY A 134 4.89 -33.92 19.42
C GLY A 134 5.81 -34.85 18.63
N ALA A 135 6.46 -35.80 19.31
CA ALA A 135 7.35 -36.75 18.66
C ALA A 135 7.22 -38.16 19.22
N TYR A 136 7.42 -39.16 18.36
CA TYR A 136 7.44 -40.57 18.76
C TYR A 136 8.78 -40.96 19.38
N VAL A 137 8.78 -41.98 20.24
CA VAL A 137 10.00 -42.49 20.87
C VAL A 137 10.98 -42.97 19.79
N GLY A 138 12.18 -42.38 19.77
CA GLY A 138 13.25 -42.70 18.81
C GLY A 138 13.26 -41.82 17.56
N GLN A 139 12.33 -40.88 17.41
CA GLN A 139 12.32 -39.91 16.32
C GLN A 139 13.23 -38.70 16.64
N ASP A 140 14.00 -38.26 15.66
CA ASP A 140 14.78 -37.02 15.76
C ASP A 140 13.85 -35.80 15.61
N VAL A 141 14.05 -34.79 16.47
CA VAL A 141 13.26 -33.57 16.51
C VAL A 141 14.19 -32.37 16.51
N VAL A 142 13.81 -31.32 15.78
CA VAL A 142 14.50 -30.03 15.78
C VAL A 142 13.57 -29.02 16.43
N LEU A 143 14.05 -28.34 17.48
CA LEU A 143 13.36 -27.21 18.09
C LEU A 143 14.00 -25.94 17.55
N GLU A 144 13.17 -25.02 17.06
CA GLU A 144 13.62 -23.78 16.44
C GLU A 144 13.22 -22.57 17.28
N CYS A 145 14.10 -21.57 17.30
CA CYS A 145 13.86 -20.30 17.96
C CYS A 145 14.57 -19.21 17.17
N HIS A 146 13.88 -18.10 16.93
CA HIS A 146 14.44 -16.91 16.28
C HIS A 146 14.67 -15.82 17.33
N THR A 147 15.80 -15.14 17.22
CA THR A 147 16.17 -14.02 18.10
C THR A 147 16.50 -12.79 17.29
N GLU A 148 15.92 -11.65 17.64
CA GLU A 148 16.24 -10.34 17.07
C GLU A 148 16.84 -9.46 18.18
N ALA A 149 18.12 -9.09 18.08
CA ALA A 149 18.83 -8.33 19.12
C ALA A 149 19.98 -7.51 18.54
N TYR A 150 20.23 -6.31 19.08
CA TYR A 150 21.40 -5.50 18.75
C TYR A 150 22.02 -4.84 20.00
N PRO A 151 23.33 -5.04 20.29
CA PRO A 151 24.27 -5.92 19.59
C PRO A 151 23.85 -7.40 19.65
N ALA A 152 24.41 -8.24 18.76
CA ALA A 152 24.05 -9.65 18.66
C ALA A 152 24.04 -10.36 20.03
N SER A 153 22.98 -11.11 20.33
CA SER A 153 22.79 -11.81 21.60
C SER A 153 23.53 -13.16 21.64
N ILE A 154 23.95 -13.57 22.83
CA ILE A 154 24.44 -14.94 23.08
C ILE A 154 23.21 -15.83 23.31
N ASN A 155 22.97 -16.79 22.41
CA ASN A 155 21.81 -17.68 22.45
C ASN A 155 22.22 -19.08 22.94
N TYR A 156 21.46 -19.65 23.87
CA TYR A 156 21.68 -20.99 24.42
C TYR A 156 20.34 -21.61 24.84
N TRP A 157 20.32 -22.93 24.95
CA TRP A 157 19.14 -23.70 25.36
C TRP A 157 19.29 -24.17 26.82
N THR A 158 18.19 -24.13 27.57
CA THR A 158 18.14 -24.62 28.96
C THR A 158 16.98 -25.58 29.17
N THR A 159 17.14 -26.52 30.08
CA THR A 159 16.02 -27.34 30.58
C THR A 159 15.18 -26.56 31.60
N GLU A 160 14.00 -27.08 31.98
CA GLU A 160 13.18 -26.49 33.06
C GLU A 160 13.92 -26.39 34.40
N ARG A 161 14.98 -27.18 34.60
CA ARG A 161 15.82 -27.17 35.81
C ARG A 161 16.92 -26.12 35.77
N GLY A 162 17.06 -25.39 34.66
CA GLY A 162 18.09 -24.37 34.44
C GLY A 162 19.42 -24.90 33.92
N ASP A 163 19.53 -26.22 33.67
CA ASP A 163 20.75 -26.82 33.12
C ASP A 163 20.92 -26.44 31.63
N MET A 164 22.11 -25.95 31.26
CA MET A 164 22.44 -25.62 29.87
C MET A 164 22.60 -26.88 29.02
N ILE A 165 21.95 -26.91 27.86
CA ILE A 165 22.07 -27.98 26.88
C ILE A 165 23.26 -27.66 25.98
N ILE A 166 24.34 -28.42 26.16
CA ILE A 166 25.56 -28.28 25.35
C ILE A 166 25.46 -29.23 24.15
N SER A 167 25.75 -28.73 22.95
CA SER A 167 25.86 -29.57 21.75
C SER A 167 27.00 -30.57 21.93
N GLY A 168 26.64 -31.82 22.25
CA GLY A 168 27.59 -32.93 22.28
C GLY A 168 27.83 -33.45 20.87
N LYS A 169 29.08 -33.46 20.41
CA LYS A 169 29.47 -34.31 19.28
C LYS A 169 29.15 -35.75 19.67
N ARG A 170 28.18 -36.38 19.01
CA ARG A 170 28.05 -37.84 19.04
C ARG A 170 29.31 -38.44 18.42
N GLN A 171 29.97 -39.32 19.19
CA GLN A 171 31.01 -40.23 18.71
C GLN A 171 30.34 -41.45 18.09
#